data_AF-A0A6A3DGR2-F1
#
_entry.id   AF-A0A6A3DGR2-F1
#
_cell.length_a   1.000
_cell.length_b   1.000
_cell.length_c   1.000
_cell.angle_alpha   90.00
_cell.angle_beta   90.00
_cell.angle_gamma   90.00
#
_symmetry.space_group_name_H-M   'P 1'
#
loop_
_entity.id
_entity.type
_entity.pdbx_description
1 polymer ?
#
loop_
_entity_poly.entity_id
_entity_poly.type
_entity_poly.pdbx_seq_one_letter_code
_entity_poly.pdbx_strand_id
1 'polypeptide(L)'
;MRKSHNLRRMECPFQMLAQVTQMEDGWWGLVVQREVYSHNHQVSPRIYQHYPGIRQVSQQSPLVSGVQLLMQAQAGASSIYEYTRESSDHHVTMKDVHNLVARLRSSGESLMY
;
A
#
# COMPACT_ATOMS: atom_id res chain seq x y z
N MET A 1 12.62 4.73 29.57
CA MET A 1 13.41 5.25 28.43
C MET A 1 12.50 5.37 27.21
N ARG A 2 12.18 6.58 26.74
CA ARG A 2 11.25 6.80 25.61
C ARG A 2 12.01 6.50 24.31
N LYS A 3 11.56 5.52 23.51
CA LYS A 3 12.16 5.25 22.20
C LYS A 3 11.81 6.42 21.27
N SER A 4 12.81 7.25 20.97
CA SER A 4 12.71 8.28 19.94
C SER A 4 12.89 7.61 18.59
N HIS A 5 11.86 7.65 17.76
CA HIS A 5 11.95 7.24 16.37
C HIS A 5 12.30 8.47 15.54
N ASN A 6 13.48 8.48 14.92
CA ASN A 6 13.87 9.51 13.95
C ASN A 6 13.01 9.35 12.69
N LEU A 7 11.84 9.99 12.69
CA LEU A 7 11.02 10.14 11.50
C LEU A 7 11.74 11.10 10.56
N ARG A 8 12.17 10.61 9.39
CA ARG A 8 12.61 11.47 8.28
C ARG A 8 11.43 12.39 7.93
N ARG A 9 11.53 13.66 8.29
CA ARG A 9 10.45 14.62 8.07
C ARG A 9 10.36 14.92 6.57
N MET A 10 9.21 14.67 5.97
CA MET A 10 8.85 15.06 4.59
C MET A 10 8.67 16.59 4.44
N GLU A 11 9.25 17.38 5.33
CA GLU A 11 9.02 18.84 5.51
C GLU A 11 7.54 19.26 5.67
N CYS A 12 6.59 18.33 5.63
CA CYS A 12 5.19 18.57 5.90
C CYS A 12 4.97 18.87 7.39
N PRO A 13 4.25 19.95 7.75
CA PRO A 13 4.03 20.33 9.14
C PRO A 13 3.01 19.44 9.85
N PHE A 14 2.34 18.52 9.14
CA PHE A 14 1.39 17.60 9.72
C PHE A 14 2.03 16.77 10.84
N GLN A 15 1.40 16.77 12.00
CA GLN A 15 1.85 16.03 13.17
C GLN A 15 0.65 15.55 13.97
N MET A 16 0.64 14.29 14.38
CA MET A 16 -0.30 13.77 15.36
C MET A 16 0.46 12.94 16.39
N LEU A 17 0.35 13.32 17.66
CA LEU A 17 0.89 12.55 18.78
C LEU A 17 -0.28 11.98 19.57
N ALA A 18 -0.46 10.66 19.48
CA ALA A 18 -1.42 9.93 20.31
C ALA A 18 -0.68 9.18 21.42
N GLN A 19 -1.31 9.11 22.59
CA GLN A 19 -0.81 8.36 23.73
C GLN A 19 -1.91 7.46 24.29
N VAL A 20 -1.54 6.24 24.65
CA VAL A 20 -2.42 5.33 25.38
C VAL A 20 -2.55 5.81 26.83
N THR A 21 -3.78 6.03 27.27
CA THR A 21 -4.13 6.53 28.61
C THR A 21 -5.31 5.74 29.18
N GLN A 22 -5.34 5.55 30.50
CA GLN A 22 -6.50 5.01 31.19
C GLN A 22 -7.57 6.11 31.35
N MET A 23 -8.78 5.82 30.92
CA MET A 23 -9.95 6.69 30.95
C MET A 23 -10.65 6.61 32.32
N GLU A 24 -11.58 7.53 32.58
CA GLU A 24 -12.27 7.64 33.88
C GLU A 24 -13.13 6.42 34.23
N ASP A 25 -13.61 5.70 33.22
CA ASP A 25 -14.35 4.44 33.34
C ASP A 25 -13.45 3.21 33.53
N GLY A 26 -12.13 3.41 33.64
CA GLY A 26 -11.13 2.36 33.83
C GLY A 26 -10.65 1.69 32.53
N TRP A 27 -11.25 2.01 31.38
CA TRP A 27 -10.84 1.48 30.08
C TRP A 27 -9.59 2.17 29.54
N TRP A 28 -8.86 1.50 28.65
CA TRP A 28 -7.69 2.09 27.99
C TRP A 28 -8.08 2.67 26.64
N GLY A 29 -7.73 3.93 26.41
CA GLY A 29 -8.01 4.66 25.17
C GLY A 29 -6.77 5.33 24.58
N LEU A 30 -6.82 5.63 23.28
CA LEU A 30 -5.85 6.52 22.63
C LEU A 30 -6.34 7.95 22.74
N VAL A 31 -5.53 8.81 23.37
CA VAL A 31 -5.80 10.25 23.47
C VAL A 31 -4.82 11.00 22.59
N VAL A 32 -5.32 11.87 21.72
CA VAL A 32 -4.48 12.79 20.95
C VAL A 32 -4.01 13.91 21.87
N GLN A 33 -2.69 14.06 22.01
CA GLN A 33 -2.05 15.02 22.91
C GLN A 33 -1.58 16.29 22.17
N ARG A 34 -1.25 16.15 20.89
CA ARG A 34 -0.84 17.25 20.02
C ARG A 34 -1.19 16.92 18.59
N GLU A 35 -1.85 17.86 17.93
CA GLU A 35 -2.21 17.76 16.52
C GLU A 35 -1.88 19.04 15.74
N VAL A 36 -1.39 18.84 14.53
CA VAL A 36 -1.26 19.85 13.48
C VAL A 36 -1.84 19.20 12.23
N TYR A 37 -3.02 19.65 11.82
CA TYR A 37 -3.69 19.16 10.60
C TYR A 37 -3.34 19.97 9.34
N SER A 38 -2.43 20.94 9.47
CA SER A 38 -1.93 21.71 8.33
C SER A 38 -1.02 20.85 7.46
N HIS A 39 -1.19 20.98 6.15
CA HIS A 39 -0.33 20.37 5.15
C HIS A 39 0.25 21.47 4.25
N ASN A 40 1.48 21.28 3.79
CA ASN A 40 2.11 22.13 2.77
C ASN A 40 1.96 21.55 1.35
N HIS A 41 1.17 20.49 1.22
CA HIS A 41 0.87 19.81 -0.04
C HIS A 41 -0.60 19.38 -0.03
N GLN A 42 -1.15 19.09 -1.21
CA GLN A 42 -2.50 18.55 -1.32
C GLN A 42 -2.56 17.15 -0.69
N VAL A 43 -3.63 16.88 0.06
CA VAL A 43 -3.98 15.55 0.56
C VAL A 43 -5.34 15.19 0.01
N SER A 44 -5.45 14.02 -0.61
CA SER A 44 -6.72 13.51 -1.11
C SER A 44 -6.68 11.98 -1.25
N PRO A 45 -7.84 11.30 -1.24
CA PRO A 45 -7.91 9.86 -1.51
C PRO A 45 -7.28 9.49 -2.84
N ARG A 46 -7.46 10.32 -3.87
CA ARG A 46 -6.86 10.13 -5.19
C ARG A 46 -5.32 10.13 -5.10
N ILE A 47 -4.73 11.10 -4.40
CA ILE A 47 -3.27 11.14 -4.22
C ILE A 47 -2.79 9.91 -3.44
N TYR A 48 -3.51 9.52 -2.38
CA TYR A 48 -3.21 8.34 -1.58
C TYR A 48 -3.17 7.05 -2.42
N GLN A 49 -4.20 6.83 -3.25
CA GLN A 49 -4.33 5.65 -4.11
C GLN A 49 -3.21 5.53 -5.15
N HIS A 50 -2.52 6.64 -5.49
CA HIS A 50 -1.42 6.63 -6.44
C HIS A 50 -0.04 6.45 -5.77
N TYR A 51 0.07 6.32 -4.45
CA TYR A 51 1.35 6.00 -3.83
C TYR A 51 1.81 4.59 -4.23
N PRO A 52 3.11 4.37 -4.55
CA PRO A 52 3.60 3.07 -4.98
C PRO A 52 3.22 1.90 -4.06
N GLY A 53 3.30 2.07 -2.74
CA GLY A 53 2.95 1.03 -1.78
C GLY A 53 1.46 0.70 -1.68
N ILE A 54 0.59 1.58 -2.20
CA ILE A 54 -0.87 1.41 -2.18
C ILE A 54 -1.37 0.91 -3.53
N ARG A 55 -0.84 1.47 -4.63
CA ARG A 55 -1.32 1.16 -5.97
C ARG A 55 -0.86 -0.20 -6.50
N GLN A 56 0.18 -0.78 -5.92
CA GLN A 56 0.74 -2.06 -6.35
C GLN A 56 -0.03 -3.24 -5.76
N VAL A 57 -0.13 -4.32 -6.54
CA VAL A 57 -0.69 -5.59 -6.08
C VAL A 57 0.34 -6.32 -5.21
N SER A 58 -0.05 -6.61 -3.96
CA SER A 58 0.71 -7.44 -3.03
C SER A 58 0.80 -8.90 -3.52
N GLN A 59 1.87 -9.62 -3.16
CA GLN A 59 1.97 -11.06 -3.44
C GLN A 59 0.91 -11.89 -2.74
N GLN A 60 0.39 -11.43 -1.59
CA GLN A 60 -0.68 -12.11 -0.86
C GLN A 60 -2.07 -11.68 -1.34
N SER A 61 -2.15 -10.86 -2.40
CA SER A 61 -3.44 -10.42 -2.93
C SER A 61 -4.20 -11.59 -3.57
N PRO A 62 -5.52 -11.70 -3.37
CA PRO A 62 -6.33 -12.71 -4.06
C PRO A 62 -6.32 -12.55 -5.58
N LEU A 63 -5.92 -11.39 -6.11
CA LEU A 63 -5.78 -11.15 -7.55
C LEU A 63 -4.63 -11.95 -8.19
N VAL A 64 -3.65 -12.40 -7.39
CA VAL A 64 -2.45 -13.06 -7.92
C VAL A 64 -2.80 -14.34 -8.67
N SER A 65 -3.81 -15.09 -8.24
CA SER A 65 -4.26 -16.30 -8.93
C SER A 65 -4.79 -16.02 -10.34
N GLY A 66 -5.60 -14.98 -10.50
CA GLY A 66 -6.10 -14.54 -11.81
C GLY A 66 -5.00 -14.02 -12.71
N VAL A 67 -4.03 -13.28 -12.16
CA VAL A 67 -2.84 -12.83 -12.91
C VAL A 67 -2.00 -14.02 -13.37
N GLN A 68 -1.77 -15.02 -12.51
CA GLN A 68 -1.05 -16.24 -12.88
C GLN A 68 -1.76 -17.02 -13.99
N LEU A 69 -3.09 -17.14 -13.94
CA LEU A 69 -3.88 -17.78 -14.99
C LEU A 69 -3.71 -17.06 -16.34
N LEU A 70 -3.78 -15.72 -16.34
CA LEU A 70 -3.54 -14.92 -17.54
C LEU A 70 -2.12 -15.08 -18.07
N MET A 71 -1.12 -15.17 -17.19
CA MET A 71 0.27 -15.45 -17.58
C MET A 71 0.41 -16.84 -18.21
N GLN A 72 -0.23 -17.87 -17.66
CA GLN A 72 -0.25 -19.24 -18.21
C GLN A 72 -0.92 -19.28 -19.58
N ALA A 73 -1.98 -18.50 -19.77
CA ALA A 73 -2.64 -18.31 -21.06
C ALA A 73 -1.86 -17.40 -22.03
N GLN A 74 -0.64 -16.98 -21.69
CA GLN A 74 0.21 -16.08 -22.48
C GLN A 74 -0.47 -14.75 -22.84
N ALA A 75 -1.37 -14.27 -21.99
CA ALA A 75 -2.03 -12.99 -22.20
C ALA A 75 -1.01 -11.82 -22.16
N GLY A 76 -1.29 -10.78 -22.95
CA GLY A 76 -0.47 -9.58 -22.98
C GLY A 76 -0.56 -8.78 -21.67
N ALA A 77 0.44 -7.92 -21.43
CA ALA A 77 0.48 -7.06 -20.25
C ALA A 77 -0.75 -6.14 -20.13
N SER A 78 -1.32 -5.69 -21.26
CA SER A 78 -2.55 -4.89 -21.28
C SER A 78 -3.76 -5.65 -20.74
N SER A 79 -3.91 -6.95 -21.04
CA SER A 79 -5.00 -7.77 -20.50
C SER A 79 -4.87 -7.96 -18.99
N ILE A 80 -3.64 -8.14 -18.50
CA ILE A 80 -3.36 -8.23 -17.06
C ILE A 80 -3.64 -6.89 -16.37
N TYR A 81 -3.30 -5.78 -17.01
CA TYR A 81 -3.61 -4.43 -16.54
C TYR A 81 -5.12 -4.22 -16.38
N GLU A 82 -5.91 -4.50 -17.43
CA GLU A 82 -7.37 -4.32 -17.35
C GLU A 82 -7.99 -5.25 -16.32
N TYR A 83 -7.60 -6.54 -16.29
CA TYR A 83 -8.06 -7.46 -15.25
C TYR A 83 -7.81 -6.91 -13.84
N THR A 84 -6.59 -6.41 -13.58
CA THR A 84 -6.22 -5.90 -12.25
C THR A 84 -7.05 -4.67 -11.87
N ARG A 85 -7.27 -3.77 -12.83
CA ARG A 85 -8.04 -2.54 -12.65
C ARG A 85 -9.53 -2.81 -12.50
N GLU A 86 -10.09 -3.76 -13.24
CA GLU A 86 -11.52 -4.10 -13.19
C GLU A 86 -11.86 -4.96 -11.96
N SER A 87 -10.89 -5.74 -11.46
CA SER A 87 -11.09 -6.67 -10.34
C SER A 87 -10.69 -6.09 -8.99
N SER A 88 -10.24 -4.83 -8.91
CA SER A 88 -9.82 -4.21 -7.65
C SER A 88 -9.79 -2.69 -7.68
N ASP A 89 -9.72 -2.07 -6.49
CA ASP A 89 -9.53 -0.62 -6.34
C ASP A 89 -8.07 -0.16 -6.57
N HIS A 90 -7.18 -1.06 -7.03
CA HIS A 90 -5.80 -0.70 -7.30
C HIS A 90 -5.70 0.21 -8.52
N HIS A 91 -5.01 1.34 -8.34
CA HIS A 91 -4.70 2.28 -9.41
C HIS A 91 -3.34 1.93 -10.04
N VAL A 92 -3.20 0.69 -10.51
CA VAL A 92 -1.95 0.18 -11.09
C VAL A 92 -1.54 1.00 -12.31
N THR A 93 -0.24 1.08 -12.55
CA THR A 93 0.32 1.52 -13.83
C THR A 93 0.83 0.33 -14.64
N MET A 94 1.04 0.49 -15.95
CA MET A 94 1.69 -0.55 -16.77
C MET A 94 3.05 -0.99 -16.21
N LYS A 95 3.81 -0.06 -15.60
CA LYS A 95 5.07 -0.38 -14.93
C LYS A 95 4.86 -1.31 -13.74
N ASP A 96 3.80 -1.08 -12.95
CA ASP A 96 3.48 -1.94 -11.81
C ASP A 96 3.07 -3.35 -12.28
N VAL A 97 2.38 -3.47 -13.41
CA VAL A 97 2.05 -4.76 -14.05
C VAL A 97 3.31 -5.49 -14.52
N HIS A 98 4.22 -4.82 -15.21
CA HIS A 98 5.49 -5.43 -15.62
C HIS A 98 6.30 -5.92 -14.41
N ASN A 99 6.36 -5.12 -13.34
CA ASN A 99 7.03 -5.50 -12.11
C ASN A 99 6.36 -6.69 -11.42
N LEU A 100 5.01 -6.73 -11.39
CA LEU A 100 4.25 -7.84 -10.84
C LEU A 100 4.54 -9.14 -11.60
N VAL A 101 4.44 -9.11 -12.93
CA VAL A 101 4.71 -10.28 -13.79
C VAL A 101 6.15 -10.76 -13.63
N ALA A 102 7.13 -9.86 -13.65
CA ALA A 102 8.54 -10.21 -13.46
C ALA A 102 8.76 -10.90 -12.09
N ARG A 103 8.18 -10.35 -11.03
CA ARG A 103 8.26 -10.90 -9.68
C ARG A 103 7.58 -12.27 -9.54
N LEU A 104 6.43 -12.48 -10.19
CA LEU A 104 5.73 -13.76 -10.16
C LEU A 104 6.48 -14.84 -10.96
N ARG A 105 7.15 -14.47 -12.06
CA ARG A 105 8.03 -15.39 -12.80
C ARG A 105 9.20 -15.85 -11.95
N SER A 106 9.91 -14.92 -11.30
CA SER A 106 11.04 -15.27 -10.43
C SER A 106 10.63 -16.09 -9.21
N SER A 107 9.40 -15.87 -8.70
CA SER A 107 8.87 -16.65 -7.57
C SER A 107 8.44 -18.06 -7.99
N GLY A 108 7.89 -18.23 -9.20
CA GLY A 108 7.53 -19.53 -9.76
C GLY A 108 8.74 -20.38 -10.16
N GLU A 109 9.81 -19.74 -10.66
CA GLU A 109 11.09 -20.41 -10.97
C GLU A 109 11.76 -20.98 -9.71
N SER A 110 11.58 -20.35 -8.55
CA SER A 110 12.15 -20.81 -7.27
C SER A 110 11.41 -21.99 -6.61
N LEU A 111 10.24 -22.38 -7.13
CA LEU A 111 9.48 -23.55 -6.66
C LEU A 111 9.68 -24.79 -7.54
N MET A 112 10.51 -24.70 -8.58
CA MET A 112 10.79 -25.79 -9.53
C MET A 112 12.20 -26.40 -9.36
N TYR A 113 12.87 -26.13 -8.23
CA TYR A 113 14.15 -26.72 -7.82
C TYR A 113 14.09 -27.22 -6.38
#